data_AF-A0A661REK1-F1
#
_entry.id   AF-A0A661REK1-F1
#
_cell.length_a   1.000
_cell.length_b   1.000
_cell.length_c   1.000
_cell.angle_alpha   90.00
_cell.angle_beta   90.00
_cell.angle_gamma   90.00
#
_symmetry.space_group_name_H-M   'P 1'
#
loop_
_entity.id
_entity.type
_entity.pdbx_description
1 polymer ?
#
loop_
_entity_poly.entity_id
_entity_poly.type
_entity_poly.pdbx_seq_one_letter_code
_entity_poly.pdbx_strand_id
1 'polypeptide(L)'
;MTEQTYFQKYWEKKKDVLNAARRQRYREDAEYRSKARRRARRYWQKKRADDKPADRTVVVGYDGLQYCTISRVAAFINRSAFTVREYCRSNIIPPATFYSQHGARLYSMRQVALMVKTFHAFDAGILKSLQQVEAALRKEWEDGKEEKC
;
A
#
# COMPACT_ATOMS: atom_id res chain seq x y z
N MET A 1 -6.88 47.38 -17.36
CA MET A 1 -7.10 46.33 -16.34
C MET A 1 -7.95 45.25 -16.98
N THR A 2 -7.50 44.00 -17.00
CA THR A 2 -8.33 42.90 -17.50
C THR A 2 -9.42 42.58 -16.47
N GLU A 3 -10.61 42.19 -16.92
CA GLU A 3 -11.74 41.85 -16.03
C GLU A 3 -11.35 40.87 -14.93
N GLN A 4 -10.45 39.93 -15.25
CA GLN A 4 -9.90 38.94 -14.31
C GLN A 4 -9.20 39.58 -13.10
N THR A 5 -8.44 40.66 -13.30
CA THR A 5 -7.78 41.39 -12.22
C THR A 5 -8.76 42.18 -11.35
N TYR A 6 -9.89 42.61 -11.91
CA TYR A 6 -10.94 43.28 -11.16
C TYR A 6 -11.67 42.31 -10.22
N PHE A 7 -12.08 41.14 -10.73
CA PHE A 7 -12.74 40.12 -9.91
C PHE A 7 -11.86 39.60 -8.77
N GLN A 8 -10.55 39.47 -9.00
CA GLN A 8 -9.62 39.03 -7.97
C GLN A 8 -9.52 40.06 -6.84
N LYS A 9 -9.31 41.34 -7.16
CA LYS A 9 -9.27 42.44 -6.17
C LYS A 9 -10.58 42.58 -5.40
N TYR A 10 -11.71 42.41 -6.08
CA TYR A 10 -13.04 42.39 -5.43
C TYR A 10 -13.18 41.24 -4.44
N TRP A 11 -12.73 40.03 -4.81
CA TRP A 11 -12.75 38.86 -3.94
C TRP A 11 -11.85 39.02 -2.73
N GLU A 12 -10.62 39.50 -2.93
CA GLU A 12 -9.66 39.75 -1.84
C GLU A 12 -10.24 40.74 -0.82
N LYS A 13 -10.84 41.83 -1.28
CA LYS A 13 -11.45 42.85 -0.41
C LYS A 13 -12.68 42.34 0.35
N LYS A 14 -13.47 41.42 -0.21
CA LYS A 14 -14.72 40.92 0.41
C LYS A 14 -14.61 39.54 1.07
N LYS A 15 -13.48 38.86 0.96
CA LYS A 15 -13.29 37.48 1.43
C LYS A 15 -13.67 37.31 2.90
N ASP A 16 -13.27 38.25 3.76
CA ASP A 16 -13.48 38.13 5.20
C ASP A 16 -14.95 38.29 5.59
N VAL A 17 -15.64 39.25 4.97
CA VAL A 17 -17.09 39.46 5.17
C VAL A 17 -17.87 38.23 4.74
N LEU A 18 -17.55 37.67 3.57
CA LEU A 18 -18.21 36.48 3.05
C LEU A 18 -17.91 35.23 3.90
N ASN A 19 -16.69 35.10 4.42
CA ASN A 19 -16.32 34.00 5.31
C ASN A 19 -16.98 34.13 6.68
N ALA A 20 -17.15 35.34 7.21
CA ALA A 20 -17.90 35.58 8.45
C ALA A 20 -19.37 35.16 8.28
N ALA A 21 -20.03 35.61 7.20
CA ALA A 21 -21.41 35.22 6.89
C ALA A 21 -21.57 33.70 6.72
N ARG A 22 -20.62 33.03 6.04
CA ARG A 22 -20.62 31.56 5.90
C ARG A 22 -20.46 30.84 7.24
N ARG A 23 -19.59 31.35 8.12
CA ARG A 23 -19.39 30.79 9.47
C ARG A 23 -20.65 30.93 10.32
N GLN A 24 -21.30 32.10 10.26
CA GLN A 24 -22.56 32.34 10.94
C GLN A 24 -23.65 31.40 10.44
N ARG A 25 -23.85 31.32 9.12
CA ARG A 25 -24.81 30.38 8.51
C ARG A 25 -24.54 28.93 8.88
N TYR A 26 -23.28 28.50 8.95
CA TYR A 26 -22.94 27.14 9.40
C TYR A 26 -23.37 26.85 10.84
N ARG A 27 -23.33 27.86 11.72
CA ARG A 27 -23.77 27.75 13.12
C ARG A 27 -25.29 27.78 13.26
N GLU A 28 -25.99 28.57 12.47
CA GLU A 28 -27.44 28.76 12.62
C GLU A 28 -28.27 27.75 11.80
N ASP A 29 -27.81 27.39 10.60
CA ASP A 29 -28.55 26.57 9.65
C ASP A 29 -28.04 25.11 9.66
N ALA A 30 -28.83 24.23 10.29
CA ALA A 30 -28.52 22.81 10.40
C ALA A 30 -28.51 22.09 9.04
N GLU A 31 -29.37 22.51 8.10
CA GLU A 31 -29.46 21.92 6.76
C GLU A 31 -28.22 22.27 5.94
N TYR A 32 -27.80 23.54 5.97
CA TYR A 32 -26.55 24.01 5.37
C TYR A 32 -25.35 23.26 5.94
N ARG A 33 -25.30 23.06 7.26
CA ARG A 33 -24.26 22.30 7.95
C ARG A 33 -24.17 20.86 7.45
N SER A 34 -25.31 20.18 7.33
CA SER A 34 -25.39 18.80 6.83
C SER A 34 -24.90 18.70 5.39
N LYS A 35 -25.35 19.60 4.51
CA LYS A 35 -24.92 19.68 3.11
C LYS A 35 -23.39 19.90 3.00
N ALA A 36 -22.84 20.81 3.80
CA ALA A 36 -21.41 21.09 3.84
C ALA A 36 -20.59 19.86 4.29
N ARG A 37 -21.02 19.17 5.36
CA ARG A 37 -20.38 17.93 5.84
C ARG A 37 -20.42 16.83 4.78
N ARG A 38 -21.56 16.64 4.10
CA ARG A 38 -21.71 15.65 3.02
C ARG A 38 -20.76 15.93 1.86
N ARG A 39 -20.63 17.21 1.45
CA ARG A 39 -19.69 17.61 0.39
C ARG A 39 -18.25 17.36 0.79
N ALA A 40 -17.87 17.72 2.02
CA ALA A 40 -16.54 17.45 2.55
C ALA A 40 -16.22 15.94 2.57
N ARG A 41 -17.16 15.11 3.04
CA ARG A 41 -17.02 13.64 3.02
C ARG A 41 -16.76 13.11 1.61
N ARG A 42 -17.56 13.52 0.63
CA ARG A 42 -17.37 13.10 -0.78
C ARG A 42 -16.01 13.54 -1.32
N TYR A 43 -15.59 14.76 -1.04
CA TYR A 43 -14.27 15.26 -1.44
C TYR A 43 -13.14 14.40 -0.85
N TRP A 44 -13.18 14.11 0.45
CA TRP A 44 -12.15 13.29 1.10
C TRP A 44 -12.19 11.82 0.67
N GLN A 45 -13.36 11.26 0.39
CA GLN A 45 -13.49 9.93 -0.20
C GLN A 45 -12.82 9.87 -1.58
N LYS A 46 -13.12 10.85 -2.45
CA LYS A 46 -12.49 10.96 -3.77
C LYS A 46 -10.97 11.14 -3.64
N LYS A 47 -10.52 12.09 -2.80
CA LYS A 47 -9.11 12.35 -2.59
C LYS A 47 -8.36 11.12 -2.07
N ARG A 48 -8.94 10.33 -1.16
CA ARG A 48 -8.34 9.07 -0.69
C ARG A 48 -8.31 7.98 -1.76
N ALA A 49 -9.27 7.97 -2.69
CA ALA A 49 -9.25 7.05 -3.82
C ALA A 49 -8.19 7.44 -4.85
N ASP A 50 -7.99 8.75 -5.06
CA ASP A 50 -7.00 9.32 -5.97
C ASP A 50 -5.57 9.25 -5.38
N ASP A 51 -5.42 9.45 -4.06
CA ASP A 51 -4.21 9.18 -3.29
C ASP A 51 -4.02 7.65 -3.16
N LYS A 52 -3.76 6.97 -4.28
CA LYS A 52 -3.11 5.65 -4.23
C LYS A 52 -1.76 5.91 -3.55
N PRO A 53 -1.47 5.29 -2.38
CA PRO A 53 -0.14 5.42 -1.82
C PRO A 53 0.85 5.03 -2.92
N ALA A 54 1.90 5.83 -3.12
CA ALA A 54 3.01 5.46 -4.01
C ALA A 54 3.33 3.99 -3.74
N ASP A 55 3.54 3.19 -4.78
CA ASP A 55 3.70 1.75 -4.66
C ASP A 55 5.01 1.45 -3.92
N ARG A 56 5.02 1.65 -2.60
CA ARG A 56 6.12 1.41 -1.64
C ARG A 56 6.41 -0.07 -1.52
N THR A 57 5.89 -0.87 -2.44
CA THR A 57 5.86 -2.31 -2.41
C THR A 57 7.04 -2.89 -3.17
N VAL A 58 7.65 -2.12 -4.07
CA VAL A 58 8.93 -2.42 -4.73
C VAL A 58 9.97 -1.40 -4.29
N VAL A 59 11.06 -1.88 -3.70
CA VAL A 59 12.20 -1.09 -3.21
C VAL A 59 13.41 -1.46 -4.05
N VAL A 60 14.13 -0.48 -4.59
CA VAL A 60 15.40 -0.71 -5.26
C VAL A 60 16.51 -0.74 -4.21
N GLY A 61 17.25 -1.84 -4.13
CA GLY A 61 18.40 -1.99 -3.23
C GLY A 61 19.61 -1.20 -3.72
N TYR A 62 20.65 -1.13 -2.89
CA TYR A 62 21.92 -0.48 -3.24
C TYR A 62 22.64 -1.17 -4.41
N ASP A 63 22.37 -2.46 -4.59
CA ASP A 63 22.80 -3.31 -5.69
C ASP A 63 22.06 -3.05 -7.02
N GLY A 64 21.09 -2.12 -7.03
CA GLY A 64 20.24 -1.85 -8.19
C GLY A 64 19.16 -2.91 -8.44
N LEU A 65 19.07 -3.95 -7.60
CA LEU A 65 18.04 -4.98 -7.73
C LEU A 65 16.73 -4.53 -7.11
N GLN A 66 15.62 -5.02 -7.67
CA GLN A 66 14.29 -4.77 -7.16
C GLN A 66 13.88 -5.80 -6.12
N TYR A 67 13.37 -5.31 -4.99
CA TYR A 67 12.90 -6.09 -3.87
C TYR A 67 11.43 -5.81 -3.59
N CYS A 68 10.69 -6.84 -3.24
CA CYS A 68 9.31 -6.74 -2.79
C CYS A 68 9.24 -6.64 -1.26
N THR A 69 8.43 -5.72 -0.77
CA THR A 69 8.06 -5.69 0.67
C THR A 69 7.12 -6.84 1.02
N ILE A 70 7.04 -7.18 2.31
CA ILE A 70 6.10 -8.18 2.82
C ILE A 70 4.64 -7.93 2.40
N SER A 71 4.22 -6.67 2.33
CA SER A 71 2.86 -6.32 1.90
C SER A 71 2.62 -6.67 0.43
N ARG A 72 3.66 -6.55 -0.41
CA ARG A 72 3.60 -6.95 -1.82
C ARG A 72 3.50 -8.46 -1.96
N VAL A 73 4.34 -9.17 -1.22
CA VAL A 73 4.36 -10.63 -1.21
C VAL A 73 2.99 -11.16 -0.77
N ALA A 74 2.43 -10.59 0.31
CA ALA A 74 1.11 -10.93 0.83
C ALA A 74 0.01 -10.78 -0.23
N ALA A 75 0.04 -9.69 -1.01
CA ALA A 75 -0.89 -9.49 -2.12
C ALA A 75 -0.73 -10.55 -3.22
N PHE A 76 0.50 -10.92 -3.57
CA PHE A 76 0.74 -11.92 -4.61
C PHE A 76 0.32 -13.33 -4.23
N ILE A 77 0.47 -13.73 -2.96
CA ILE A 77 0.06 -15.07 -2.49
C ILE A 77 -1.36 -15.09 -1.91
N ASN A 78 -2.12 -14.00 -2.08
CA ASN A 78 -3.47 -13.84 -1.53
C ASN A 78 -3.57 -14.19 -0.02
N ARG A 79 -2.68 -13.60 0.80
CA ARG A 79 -2.69 -13.74 2.26
C ARG A 79 -2.60 -12.37 2.92
N SER A 80 -2.93 -12.29 4.21
CA SER A 80 -2.70 -11.07 4.97
C SER A 80 -1.20 -10.89 5.28
N ALA A 81 -0.73 -9.65 5.36
CA ALA A 81 0.66 -9.38 5.75
C ALA A 81 1.00 -9.94 7.14
N PHE A 82 0.02 -10.07 8.04
CA PHE A 82 0.18 -10.74 9.34
C PHE A 82 0.45 -12.23 9.17
N THR A 83 -0.35 -12.93 8.36
CA THR A 83 -0.17 -14.34 8.03
C THR A 83 1.22 -14.61 7.45
N VAL A 84 1.70 -13.75 6.55
CA VAL A 84 3.07 -13.89 5.99
C VAL A 84 4.13 -13.77 7.08
N ARG A 85 3.95 -12.89 8.07
CA ARG A 85 4.88 -12.78 9.22
C ARG A 85 4.86 -14.04 10.08
N GLU A 86 3.69 -14.60 10.34
CA GLU A 86 3.55 -15.85 11.08
C GLU A 86 4.23 -17.02 10.35
N TYR A 87 4.09 -17.10 9.04
CA TYR A 87 4.78 -18.09 8.22
C TYR A 87 6.31 -17.92 8.26
N CYS A 88 6.81 -16.69 8.29
CA CYS A 88 8.25 -16.43 8.48
C CYS A 88 8.72 -16.83 9.88
N ARG A 89 7.92 -16.54 10.93
CA ARG A 89 8.23 -16.92 12.32
C ARG A 89 8.25 -18.44 12.51
N SER A 90 7.36 -19.13 11.81
CA SER A 90 7.24 -20.59 11.83
C SER A 90 8.19 -21.29 10.86
N ASN A 91 9.10 -20.56 10.20
CA ASN A 91 10.04 -21.06 9.18
C ASN A 91 9.40 -21.74 7.95
N ILE A 92 8.10 -21.51 7.71
CA ILE A 92 7.42 -21.99 6.48
C ILE A 92 7.90 -21.21 5.27
N ILE A 93 8.00 -19.88 5.41
CA ILE A 93 8.58 -19.01 4.38
C ILE A 93 10.04 -18.72 4.75
N PRO A 94 10.99 -18.88 3.80
CA PRO A 94 12.38 -18.54 4.03
C PRO A 94 12.58 -17.08 4.49
N PRO A 95 13.65 -16.78 5.24
CA PRO A 95 13.96 -15.42 5.61
C PRO A 95 14.12 -14.51 4.38
N ALA A 96 13.85 -13.22 4.59
CA ALA A 96 14.00 -12.22 3.55
C ALA A 96 15.46 -12.11 3.08
N THR A 97 15.66 -11.86 1.77
CA THR A 97 17.00 -11.68 1.19
C THR A 97 17.71 -10.46 1.80
N PHE A 98 16.96 -9.40 2.06
CA PHE A 98 17.51 -8.15 2.56
C PHE A 98 16.58 -7.53 3.61
N TYR A 99 17.14 -6.65 4.44
CA TYR A 99 16.40 -5.84 5.41
C TYR A 99 16.66 -4.37 5.11
N SER A 100 15.61 -3.56 5.03
CA SER A 100 15.77 -2.12 4.90
C SER A 100 16.41 -1.52 6.15
N GLN A 101 16.91 -0.29 6.07
CA GLN A 101 17.43 0.46 7.22
C GLN A 101 16.43 0.58 8.38
N HIS A 102 15.12 0.50 8.09
CA HIS A 102 14.05 0.53 9.08
C HIS A 102 13.58 -0.87 9.51
N GLY A 103 14.35 -1.92 9.20
CA GLY A 103 14.03 -3.30 9.54
C GLY A 103 12.90 -3.93 8.71
N ALA A 104 12.53 -3.32 7.58
CA ALA A 104 11.52 -3.92 6.71
C ALA A 104 12.10 -5.14 5.97
N ARG A 105 11.35 -6.25 5.95
CA ARG A 105 11.71 -7.47 5.21
C ARG A 105 11.55 -7.24 3.71
N LEU A 106 12.62 -7.48 2.96
CA LEU A 106 12.69 -7.27 1.52
C LEU A 106 13.03 -8.59 0.82
N TYR A 107 12.13 -9.04 -0.04
CA TYR A 107 12.22 -10.30 -0.76
C TYR A 107 12.65 -10.06 -2.19
N SER A 108 13.65 -10.79 -2.69
CA SER A 108 14.02 -10.71 -4.10
C SER A 108 12.88 -11.23 -4.99
N MET A 109 12.82 -10.74 -6.23
CA MET A 109 11.79 -11.18 -7.20
C MET A 109 11.79 -12.72 -7.40
N ARG A 110 12.96 -13.37 -7.33
CA ARG A 110 13.08 -14.83 -7.37
C ARG A 110 12.36 -15.48 -6.17
N GLN A 111 12.56 -14.99 -4.93
CA GLN A 111 11.82 -15.55 -3.79
C GLN A 111 10.33 -15.38 -3.97
N VAL A 112 9.91 -14.21 -4.45
CA VAL A 112 8.48 -13.92 -4.64
C VAL A 112 7.87 -14.85 -5.69
N ALA A 113 8.54 -15.04 -6.83
CA ALA A 113 8.07 -15.97 -7.86
C ALA A 113 7.93 -17.40 -7.32
N LEU A 114 8.91 -17.86 -6.54
CA LEU A 114 8.86 -19.16 -5.89
C LEU A 114 7.69 -19.26 -4.91
N MET A 115 7.53 -18.27 -4.01
CA MET A 115 6.41 -18.22 -3.08
C MET A 115 5.06 -18.24 -3.80
N VAL A 116 4.90 -17.46 -4.86
CA VAL A 116 3.67 -17.44 -5.68
C VAL A 116 3.40 -18.82 -6.25
N LYS A 117 4.37 -19.44 -6.91
CA LYS A 117 4.23 -20.79 -7.49
C LYS A 117 3.79 -21.80 -6.43
N THR A 118 4.46 -21.84 -5.28
CA THR A 118 4.16 -22.83 -4.22
C THR A 118 2.82 -22.59 -3.55
N PHE A 119 2.46 -21.34 -3.24
CA PHE A 119 1.16 -21.03 -2.63
C PHE A 119 0.00 -21.21 -3.60
N HIS A 120 0.19 -20.97 -4.90
CA HIS A 120 -0.81 -21.34 -5.91
C HIS A 120 -1.01 -22.87 -5.98
N ALA A 121 0.06 -23.66 -5.88
CA ALA A 121 -0.06 -25.12 -5.82
C ALA A 121 -0.78 -25.60 -4.55
N PHE A 122 -0.55 -24.92 -3.42
CA PHE A 122 -1.29 -25.16 -2.17
C PHE A 122 -2.78 -24.80 -2.30
N ASP A 123 -3.08 -23.64 -2.88
CA ASP A 123 -4.46 -23.18 -3.09
C ASP A 123 -5.22 -24.06 -4.11
N ALA A 124 -4.51 -24.66 -5.07
CA ALA A 124 -5.05 -25.66 -5.98
C ALA A 124 -5.23 -27.07 -5.36
N GLY A 125 -4.81 -27.26 -4.10
CA GLY A 125 -4.90 -28.55 -3.40
C GLY A 125 -3.86 -29.59 -3.82
N ILE A 126 -2.85 -29.21 -4.63
CA ILE A 126 -1.72 -30.06 -5.00
C ILE A 126 -0.86 -30.32 -3.77
N LEU A 127 -0.56 -29.25 -3.02
CA LEU A 127 0.05 -29.34 -1.70
C LEU A 127 -1.06 -29.32 -0.65
N LYS A 128 -1.08 -30.32 0.22
CA LYS A 128 -2.15 -30.55 1.21
C LYS A 128 -1.86 -29.93 2.58
N SER A 129 -0.60 -29.60 2.86
CA SER A 129 -0.20 -29.06 4.17
C SER A 129 0.86 -27.97 4.04
N LEU A 130 0.94 -27.11 5.07
CA LEU A 130 1.97 -26.08 5.16
C LEU A 130 3.38 -26.66 5.28
N GLN A 131 3.52 -27.89 5.80
CA GLN A 131 4.81 -28.60 5.84
C GLN A 131 5.27 -28.98 4.43
N GLN A 132 4.35 -29.35 3.54
CA GLN A 132 4.69 -29.61 2.14
C GLN A 132 5.06 -28.30 1.41
N VAL A 133 4.41 -27.19 1.75
CA VAL A 133 4.80 -25.86 1.26
C VAL A 133 6.22 -25.52 1.70
N GLU A 134 6.54 -25.69 2.98
CA GLU A 134 7.90 -25.46 3.51
C GLU A 134 8.93 -26.33 2.78
N ALA A 135 8.68 -27.63 2.65
CA ALA A 135 9.60 -28.56 1.99
C ALA A 135 9.82 -28.18 0.51
N ALA A 136 8.76 -27.81 -0.21
CA ALA A 136 8.84 -27.38 -1.60
C ALA A 136 9.63 -26.06 -1.74
N LEU A 137 9.38 -25.09 -0.85
CA LEU A 137 10.12 -23.83 -0.82
C LEU A 137 11.60 -24.07 -0.53
N ARG A 138 11.94 -24.89 0.47
CA ARG A 138 13.33 -25.17 0.85
C ARG A 138 14.10 -25.89 -0.26
N LYS A 139 13.48 -26.88 -0.91
CA LYS A 139 14.11 -27.62 -2.01
C LYS A 139 14.50 -26.68 -3.15
N GLU A 140 13.54 -25.92 -3.70
CA GLU A 140 13.83 -24.99 -4.80
C GLU A 140 14.73 -23.82 -4.36
N TRP A 141 14.78 -23.51 -3.06
CA TRP A 141 15.64 -22.49 -2.48
C TRP A 141 17.10 -22.92 -2.35
N GLU A 142 17.35 -24.17 -1.93
CA GLU A 142 18.69 -24.74 -1.81
C GLU A 142 19.29 -25.00 -3.19
N ASP A 143 18.52 -25.58 -4.11
CA ASP A 143 18.93 -25.77 -5.52
C ASP A 143 19.28 -24.43 -6.19
N GLY A 144 18.59 -23.35 -5.80
CA GLY A 144 18.84 -22.01 -6.34
C GLY A 144 20.00 -21.24 -5.71
N LYS A 145 20.58 -21.71 -4.61
CA LYS A 145 21.78 -21.10 -4.01
C LYS A 145 23.05 -21.48 -4.77
N GLU A 146 23.06 -22.60 -5.50
CA GLU A 146 24.21 -23.05 -6.28
C GLU A 146 24.49 -22.18 -7.52
N GLU A 147 23.51 -21.39 -7.98
CA GLU A 147 23.67 -20.48 -9.12
C GLU A 147 24.35 -19.14 -8.78
N LYS A 148 24.90 -18.99 -7.57
CA LYS A 148 25.78 -17.85 -7.26
C LYS A 148 27.24 -18.26 -7.44
N CYS A 149 27.79 -17.88 -8.60
CA CYS A 149 29.21 -17.63 -8.82
C CYS A 149 29.81 -16.70 -7.74
#